data_AF-A0A2L2Y710-F1
#
_entry.id   AF-A0A2L2Y710-F1
#
_cell.length_a   1.000
_cell.length_b   1.000
_cell.length_c   1.000
_cell.angle_alpha   90.00
_cell.angle_beta   90.00
_cell.angle_gamma   90.00
#
_symmetry.space_group_name_H-M   'P 1'
#
loop_
_entity.id
_entity.type
_entity.pdbx_description
1 polymer ?
#
loop_
_entity_poly.entity_id
_entity_poly.type
_entity_poly.pdbx_seq_one_letter_code
_entity_poly.pdbx_strand_id
1 'polypeptide(L)'
;MFHIPNSFPRCTSRVVKNVEYFQSNYIIIFIGLIVYCILTSPLLLIAIAAFLGSCYIIKLKNDSREIVLFGQKMTLAHQYALVSLISFPLFYLAGAGQVVFWILGASFFFIMLHATTYQLPTDIKEGEEELKSVMEIV
;
A
#
# COMPACT_ATOMS: atom_id res chain seq x y z
N MET A 1 -3.74 -26.23 -19.77
CA MET A 1 -2.59 -27.17 -19.74
C MET A 1 -1.38 -26.42 -19.18
N PHE A 2 -0.95 -26.76 -17.97
CA PHE A 2 0.13 -26.05 -17.27
C PHE A 2 1.47 -26.35 -17.95
N HIS A 3 2.03 -25.36 -18.64
CA HIS A 3 3.33 -25.47 -19.31
C HIS A 3 4.35 -24.70 -18.48
N ILE A 4 5.10 -25.41 -17.64
CA ILE A 4 6.20 -24.84 -16.87
C ILE A 4 7.35 -24.55 -17.85
N PRO A 5 7.74 -23.29 -18.07
CA PRO A 5 8.81 -22.96 -19.00
C PRO A 5 10.16 -23.38 -18.43
N ASN A 6 11.00 -24.00 -19.28
CA ASN A 6 12.35 -24.51 -18.99
C ASN A 6 13.41 -23.42 -18.68
N SER A 7 13.03 -22.25 -18.18
CA SER A 7 14.00 -21.17 -17.89
C SER A 7 13.40 -20.09 -16.96
N PHE A 8 14.03 -19.89 -15.80
CA PHE A 8 13.72 -18.79 -14.85
C PHE A 8 13.57 -17.39 -15.51
N PRO A 9 14.40 -16.99 -16.51
CA PRO A 9 14.31 -15.66 -17.12
C PRO A 9 13.04 -15.42 -17.97
N ARG A 10 12.51 -16.47 -18.61
CA ARG A 10 11.27 -16.38 -19.40
C ARG A 10 10.04 -16.39 -18.48
N CYS A 11 10.13 -17.00 -17.31
CA CYS A 11 9.06 -17.02 -16.33
C CYS A 11 8.90 -15.63 -15.68
N THR A 12 10.01 -15.02 -15.24
CA THR A 12 9.99 -13.65 -14.68
C THR A 12 9.51 -12.62 -15.70
N SER A 13 9.94 -12.68 -16.96
CA SER A 13 9.44 -11.75 -18.00
C SER A 13 7.93 -11.87 -18.24
N ARG A 14 7.36 -13.07 -18.10
CA ARG A 14 5.90 -13.29 -18.21
C ARG A 14 5.16 -12.76 -16.99
N VAL A 15 5.71 -12.97 -15.80
CA VAL A 15 5.14 -12.45 -14.54
C VAL A 15 5.17 -10.93 -14.52
N VAL A 16 6.26 -10.29 -14.95
CA VAL A 16 6.37 -8.83 -15.00
C VAL A 16 5.31 -8.22 -15.93
N LYS A 17 5.14 -8.75 -17.15
CA LYS A 17 4.08 -8.29 -18.07
C LYS A 17 2.66 -8.47 -17.50
N ASN A 18 2.40 -9.60 -16.83
CA ASN A 18 1.13 -9.84 -16.14
C ASN A 18 0.88 -8.85 -14.99
N VAL A 19 1.94 -8.52 -14.23
CA VAL A 19 1.86 -7.60 -13.09
C VAL A 19 1.60 -6.18 -13.55
N GLU A 20 2.28 -5.73 -14.61
CA GLU A 20 2.08 -4.40 -15.19
C GLU A 20 0.67 -4.24 -15.78
N TYR A 21 0.16 -5.25 -16.49
CA TYR A 21 -1.17 -5.20 -17.10
C TYR A 21 -2.31 -5.10 -16.07
N PHE A 22 -2.21 -5.83 -14.96
CA PHE A 22 -3.24 -5.84 -13.90
C PHE A 22 -2.88 -4.99 -12.68
N GLN A 23 -1.89 -4.09 -12.80
CA GLN A 23 -1.38 -3.27 -11.70
C GLN A 23 -2.50 -2.56 -10.92
N SER A 24 -3.47 -1.95 -11.61
CA SER A 24 -4.60 -1.25 -10.98
C SER A 24 -5.46 -2.18 -10.13
N ASN A 25 -5.71 -3.42 -10.58
CA ASN A 25 -6.48 -4.41 -9.80
C ASN A 25 -5.68 -4.85 -8.56
N TYR A 26 -4.37 -5.02 -8.68
CA TYR A 26 -3.51 -5.36 -7.54
C TYR A 26 -3.44 -4.21 -6.53
N ILE A 27 -3.40 -2.96 -6.97
CA ILE A 27 -3.46 -1.80 -6.08
C ILE A 27 -4.79 -1.74 -5.32
N ILE A 28 -5.92 -2.03 -5.98
CA ILE A 28 -7.24 -2.07 -5.32
C ILE A 28 -7.27 -3.18 -4.24
N ILE A 29 -6.80 -4.38 -4.57
CA ILE A 29 -6.72 -5.49 -3.59
C ILE A 29 -5.77 -5.14 -2.44
N PHE A 30 -4.62 -4.52 -2.75
CA PHE A 30 -3.64 -4.08 -1.76
C PHE A 30 -4.24 -3.06 -0.77
N ILE A 31 -4.93 -2.04 -1.29
CA ILE A 31 -5.64 -1.05 -0.46
C ILE A 31 -6.75 -1.73 0.37
N GLY A 32 -7.52 -2.64 -0.24
CA GLY A 32 -8.53 -3.43 0.46
C GLY A 32 -7.95 -4.26 1.60
N LEU A 33 -6.81 -4.91 1.39
CA LEU A 33 -6.10 -5.66 2.43
C LEU A 33 -5.61 -4.76 3.56
N ILE A 34 -5.08 -3.56 3.24
CA ILE A 34 -4.68 -2.58 4.25
C ILE A 34 -5.87 -2.21 5.13
N VAL A 35 -7.00 -1.84 4.52
CA VAL A 35 -8.21 -1.46 5.26
C VAL A 35 -8.73 -2.64 6.10
N TYR A 36 -8.75 -3.84 5.53
CA TYR A 36 -9.17 -5.05 6.24
C TYR A 36 -8.28 -5.36 7.45
N CYS A 37 -6.96 -5.25 7.32
CA CYS A 37 -6.03 -5.44 8.43
C CYS A 37 -6.17 -4.37 9.52
N ILE A 38 -6.46 -3.12 9.14
CA ILE A 38 -6.73 -2.04 10.11
C ILE A 38 -8.01 -2.33 10.90
N LEU A 39 -9.08 -2.78 10.24
CA LEU A 39 -10.37 -3.08 10.88
C LEU A 39 -10.32 -4.34 11.75
N THR A 40 -9.57 -5.35 11.33
CA THR A 40 -9.49 -6.64 12.04
C THR A 40 -8.56 -6.58 13.25
N SER A 41 -7.62 -5.63 13.30
CA SER A 41 -6.68 -5.47 14.42
C SER A 41 -7.15 -4.40 15.42
N PRO A 42 -7.71 -4.79 16.58
CA PRO A 42 -8.23 -3.83 17.56
C PRO A 42 -7.15 -2.91 18.14
N LEU A 43 -5.91 -3.40 18.28
CA LEU A 43 -4.78 -2.62 18.79
C LEU A 43 -4.35 -1.52 17.81
N LEU A 44 -4.27 -1.83 16.52
CA LEU A 44 -3.90 -0.86 15.50
C LEU A 44 -4.98 0.21 15.34
N LEU A 45 -6.24 -0.19 15.43
CA LEU A 45 -7.39 0.72 15.37
C LEU A 45 -7.37 1.72 16.53
N ILE A 46 -7.07 1.26 17.77
CA ILE A 46 -6.89 2.15 18.93
C ILE A 46 -5.71 3.10 18.72
N ALA A 47 -4.58 2.62 18.18
CA ALA A 47 -3.41 3.47 17.92
C ALA A 47 -3.69 4.58 16.90
N ILE A 48 -4.38 4.24 15.80
CA ILE A 48 -4.82 5.20 14.79
C ILE A 48 -5.83 6.19 15.38
N ALA A 49 -6.81 5.71 16.15
CA ALA A 49 -7.79 6.56 16.80
C ALA A 49 -7.15 7.54 17.80
N ALA A 50 -6.16 7.09 18.58
CA ALA A 50 -5.42 7.94 19.50
C ALA A 50 -4.60 9.02 18.75
N PHE A 51 -3.94 8.64 17.64
CA PHE A 51 -3.19 9.57 16.81
C PHE A 51 -4.09 10.61 16.12
N LEU A 52 -5.15 10.16 15.45
CA LEU A 52 -6.12 11.04 14.79
C LEU A 52 -6.86 11.93 15.81
N GLY A 53 -7.23 11.37 16.96
CA GLY A 53 -7.84 12.12 18.06
C GLY A 53 -6.91 13.21 18.59
N SER A 54 -5.63 12.89 18.79
CA SER A 54 -4.62 13.87 19.23
C SER A 54 -4.41 14.99 18.19
N CYS A 55 -4.29 14.64 16.92
CA CYS A 55 -4.18 15.60 15.82
C CYS A 55 -5.45 16.47 15.70
N TYR A 56 -6.63 15.89 15.86
CA TYR A 56 -7.90 16.62 15.84
C TYR A 56 -8.02 17.60 17.01
N ILE A 57 -7.66 17.18 18.22
CA ILE A 57 -7.64 18.04 19.41
C ILE A 57 -6.65 19.20 19.21
N ILE A 58 -5.46 18.95 18.64
CA ILE A 58 -4.48 19.99 18.31
C ILE A 58 -5.06 20.98 17.31
N LYS A 59 -5.65 20.47 16.22
CA LYS A 59 -6.28 21.31 15.19
C LYS A 59 -7.38 22.18 15.80
N LEU A 60 -8.28 21.60 16.59
CA LEU A 60 -9.39 22.31 17.23
C LEU A 60 -8.90 23.37 18.23
N LYS A 61 -7.90 23.03 19.04
CA LYS A 61 -7.29 23.99 19.98
C LYS A 61 -6.65 25.14 19.23
N ASN A 62 -5.88 24.86 18.19
CA ASN A 62 -5.22 25.89 17.38
C ASN A 62 -6.22 26.83 16.68
N ASP A 63 -7.37 26.32 16.25
CA ASP A 63 -8.44 27.11 15.62
C ASP A 63 -9.15 28.04 16.62
N SER A 64 -9.24 27.62 17.89
CA SER A 64 -9.93 28.38 18.95
C SER A 64 -9.01 29.35 19.70
N ARG A 65 -7.76 28.97 19.96
CA ARG A 65 -6.72 29.78 20.61
C ARG A 65 -5.34 29.26 20.19
N GLU A 66 -4.45 30.13 19.72
CA GLU A 66 -3.04 29.78 19.56
C GLU A 66 -2.54 29.14 20.87
N ILE A 67 -2.04 27.89 20.81
CA ILE A 67 -1.57 27.20 22.01
C ILE A 67 -0.27 27.88 22.45
N VAL A 68 -0.40 28.82 23.38
CA VAL A 68 0.73 29.49 24.03
C VAL A 68 1.14 28.65 25.24
N LEU A 69 2.10 27.74 25.06
CA LEU A 69 2.76 27.11 26.19
C LEU A 69 3.89 28.04 26.65
N PHE A 70 3.89 28.42 27.94
CA PHE A 70 4.98 29.17 28.56
C PHE A 70 5.24 30.59 27.99
N GLY A 71 4.24 31.24 27.40
CA GLY A 71 4.37 32.60 26.85
C GLY A 71 5.03 32.67 25.47
N GLN A 72 5.39 31.54 24.87
CA GLN A 72 5.91 31.43 23.51
C GLN A 72 4.86 30.75 22.60
N LYS A 73 4.69 31.26 21.37
CA LYS A 73 3.81 30.65 20.37
C LYS A 73 4.40 29.30 19.97
N MET A 74 3.78 28.19 20.39
CA MET A 74 4.23 26.86 19.97
C MET A 74 3.82 26.61 18.52
N THR A 75 4.80 26.63 17.61
CA THR A 75 4.60 26.31 16.20
C THR A 75 3.92 24.95 16.05
N LEU A 76 2.94 24.84 15.15
CA LEU A 76 2.22 23.60 14.85
C LEU A 76 3.17 22.40 14.63
N ALA A 77 4.32 22.63 13.99
CA ALA A 77 5.35 21.63 13.77
C ALA A 77 5.83 20.96 15.08
N HIS A 78 6.04 21.72 16.17
CA HIS A 78 6.46 21.17 17.45
C HIS A 78 5.36 20.33 18.10
N GLN A 79 4.09 20.74 17.99
CA GLN A 79 2.96 20.01 18.57
C GLN A 79 2.76 18.66 17.87
N TYR A 80 2.81 18.65 16.53
CA TYR A 80 2.75 17.39 15.77
C TYR A 80 3.98 16.51 15.99
N ALA A 81 5.17 17.09 16.17
CA ALA A 81 6.38 16.34 16.51
C ALA A 81 6.28 15.68 17.90
N LEU A 82 5.67 16.35 18.88
CA LEU A 82 5.48 15.80 20.22
C LEU A 82 4.44 14.66 20.22
N VAL A 83 3.35 14.83 19.46
CA VAL A 83 2.35 13.76 19.27
C VAL A 83 2.94 12.58 18.53
N SER A 84 3.72 12.80 17.46
CA SER A 84 4.35 11.70 16.74
C SER A 84 5.36 10.95 17.62
N LEU A 85 6.13 11.66 18.45
CA LEU A 85 7.06 11.04 19.40
C LEU A 85 6.34 10.15 20.43
N ILE A 86 5.21 10.59 20.98
CA ILE A 86 4.40 9.81 21.94
C ILE A 86 3.65 8.66 21.24
N SER A 87 3.20 8.88 20.01
CA SER A 87 2.45 7.88 19.24
C SER A 87 3.37 6.79 18.68
N PHE A 88 4.66 7.08 18.46
CA PHE A 88 5.61 6.10 17.93
C PHE A 88 5.74 4.82 18.79
N PRO A 89 5.94 4.89 20.12
CA PRO A 89 5.88 3.72 21.00
C PRO A 89 4.52 3.00 20.96
N LEU A 90 3.43 3.76 20.83
CA LEU A 90 2.07 3.20 20.76
C LEU A 90 1.89 2.36 19.49
N PHE A 91 2.34 2.85 18.34
CA PHE A 91 2.32 2.12 17.07
C PHE A 91 3.24 0.89 17.09
N TYR A 92 4.39 0.98 17.76
CA TYR A 92 5.28 -0.14 17.96
C TYR A 92 4.62 -1.25 18.81
N LEU A 93 4.02 -0.88 19.94
CA LEU A 93 3.27 -1.81 20.81
C LEU A 93 2.04 -2.39 20.14
N ALA A 94 1.36 -1.60 19.31
CA ALA A 94 0.22 -2.05 18.52
C ALA A 94 0.61 -3.03 17.39
N GLY A 95 1.92 -3.30 17.21
CA GLY A 95 2.41 -4.26 16.24
C GLY A 95 2.31 -3.77 14.79
N ALA A 96 2.39 -2.46 14.57
CA ALA A 96 2.27 -1.88 13.22
C ALA A 96 3.24 -2.52 12.21
N GLY A 97 4.48 -2.82 12.63
CA GLY A 97 5.46 -3.51 11.78
C GLY A 97 5.03 -4.91 11.36
N GLN A 98 4.45 -5.70 12.28
CA GLN A 98 3.96 -7.04 11.97
C GLN A 98 2.78 -6.99 11.01
N VAL A 99 1.86 -6.04 11.20
CA VAL A 99 0.70 -5.85 10.32
C VAL A 99 1.17 -5.49 8.90
N VAL A 100 2.12 -4.56 8.76
CA VAL A 100 2.68 -4.19 7.45
C VAL A 100 3.34 -5.39 6.77
N PHE A 101 4.15 -6.15 7.51
CA PHE A 101 4.80 -7.35 6.96
C PHE A 101 3.79 -8.40 6.51
N TRP A 102 2.72 -8.60 7.29
CA TRP A 102 1.65 -9.55 6.97
C TRP A 102 0.86 -9.12 5.72
N ILE A 103 0.51 -7.83 5.61
CA ILE A 103 -0.17 -7.27 4.44
C ILE A 103 0.70 -7.44 3.19
N LEU A 104 1.99 -7.10 3.28
CA LEU A 104 2.93 -7.25 2.18
C LEU A 104 3.01 -8.73 1.77
N GLY A 105 3.24 -9.64 2.72
CA GLY A 105 3.32 -11.08 2.45
C GLY A 105 2.05 -11.64 1.82
N ALA A 106 0.88 -11.31 2.37
CA ALA A 106 -0.40 -11.74 1.83
C ALA A 106 -0.65 -11.18 0.42
N SER A 107 -0.36 -9.90 0.20
CA SER A 107 -0.49 -9.27 -1.11
C SER A 107 0.43 -9.92 -2.13
N PHE A 108 1.70 -10.13 -1.80
CA PHE A 108 2.65 -10.84 -2.66
C PHE A 108 2.16 -12.26 -2.98
N PHE A 109 1.66 -12.99 -1.99
CA PHE A 109 1.15 -14.34 -2.19
C PHE A 109 -0.06 -14.37 -3.14
N PHE A 110 -1.04 -13.49 -2.94
CA PHE A 110 -2.20 -13.39 -3.83
C PHE A 110 -1.82 -12.95 -5.24
N ILE A 111 -0.93 -11.97 -5.39
CA ILE A 111 -0.44 -11.52 -6.70
C ILE A 111 0.32 -12.66 -7.40
N MET A 112 1.21 -13.36 -6.71
CA MET A 112 1.95 -14.50 -7.28
C MET A 112 1.01 -15.65 -7.66
N LEU A 113 0.05 -16.00 -6.80
CA LEU A 113 -0.91 -17.06 -7.07
C LEU A 113 -1.76 -16.70 -8.30
N HIS A 114 -2.21 -15.46 -8.42
CA HIS A 114 -2.99 -15.00 -9.57
C HIS A 114 -2.14 -14.93 -10.83
N ALA A 115 -0.93 -14.36 -10.76
CA ALA A 115 -0.02 -14.22 -11.89
C ALA A 115 0.52 -15.56 -12.43
N THR A 116 0.60 -16.59 -11.58
CA THR A 116 1.01 -17.96 -11.98
C THR A 116 -0.13 -18.77 -12.57
N THR A 117 -1.37 -18.52 -12.14
CA THR A 117 -2.57 -19.23 -12.63
C THR A 117 -3.20 -18.57 -13.85
N TYR A 118 -3.01 -17.27 -14.05
CA TYR A 118 -3.57 -16.52 -15.17
C TYR A 118 -2.57 -16.38 -16.33
N GLN A 119 -2.88 -17.03 -17.45
CA GLN A 119 -2.22 -16.77 -18.72
C GLN A 119 -2.83 -15.52 -19.36
N LEU A 120 -1.99 -14.54 -19.73
CA LEU A 120 -2.39 -13.44 -20.62
C LEU A 120 -3.18 -14.00 -21.81
N PRO A 121 -4.36 -13.43 -22.13
CA PRO A 121 -5.09 -13.78 -23.34
C PRO A 121 -4.17 -13.63 -24.55
N THR A 122 -4.19 -14.64 -25.43
CA THR A 122 -3.44 -14.69 -26.69
C THR A 122 -3.71 -13.47 -27.57
N ASP A 123 -4.90 -12.88 -27.47
CA ASP A 123 -5.38 -11.74 -28.26
C ASP A 123 -4.53 -10.46 -28.08
N ILE A 124 -3.90 -10.28 -26.91
CA ILE A 124 -3.04 -9.10 -26.65
C ILE A 124 -1.67 -9.26 -27.33
N LYS A 125 -1.18 -10.48 -27.47
CA LYS A 125 0.07 -10.73 -28.20
C LYS A 125 -0.10 -10.53 -29.70
N GLU A 126 -1.22 -10.99 -30.24
CA GLU A 126 -1.55 -10.81 -31.66
C GLU A 126 -1.75 -9.32 -31.97
N GLY A 127 -2.43 -8.57 -31.10
CA GLY A 127 -2.60 -7.11 -31.27
C GLY A 127 -1.29 -6.30 -31.17
N GLU A 128 -0.35 -6.66 -30.28
CA GLU A 128 0.98 -6.03 -30.21
C GLU A 128 1.85 -6.36 -31.43
N GLU A 129 1.78 -7.59 -31.95
CA GLU A 129 2.53 -8.01 -33.14
C GLU A 129 1.96 -7.37 -34.42
N GLU A 130 0.63 -7.29 -34.56
CA GLU A 130 0.00 -6.57 -35.67
C GLU A 130 0.36 -5.08 -35.66
N LEU A 131 0.25 -4.39 -34.52
CA LEU A 131 0.60 -2.97 -34.42
C LEU A 131 2.07 -2.71 -34.74
N LYS A 132 2.97 -3.57 -34.27
CA LYS A 132 4.40 -3.48 -34.62
C LYS A 132 4.64 -3.71 -36.10
N SER A 133 3.98 -4.69 -36.71
CA SER A 133 4.10 -4.95 -38.15
C SER A 133 3.61 -3.76 -38.99
N VAL A 134 2.51 -3.11 -38.59
CA VAL A 134 1.98 -1.92 -39.28
C VAL A 134 2.92 -0.74 -39.15
N MET A 135 3.54 -0.53 -37.99
CA MET A 135 4.52 0.54 -37.78
C MET A 135 5.85 0.33 -38.53
N GLU A 136 6.23 -0.91 -38.81
CA GLU A 136 7.45 -1.22 -39.56
C GLU A 136 7.25 -1.06 -41.08
N ILE A 137 5.98 -1.02 -41.53
CA ILE A 137 5.58 -0.86 -42.94
C ILE A 137 5.33 0.62 -43.31
N VAL A 138 5.18 1.53 -42.33
CA VAL A 138 4.98 2.98 -42.53
C VAL A 138 6.29 3.75 -42.36
#